data_AF-A0A502GEY0-F1
#
_entry.id   AF-A0A502GEY0-F1
#
_cell.length_a   1.000
_cell.length_b   1.000
_cell.length_c   1.000
_cell.angle_alpha   90.00
_cell.angle_beta   90.00
_cell.angle_gamma   90.00
#
_symmetry.space_group_name_H-M   'P 1'
#
loop_
_entity.id
_entity.type
_entity.pdbx_description
1 polymer ?
#
loop_
_entity_poly.entity_id
_entity_poly.type
_entity_poly.pdbx_seq_one_letter_code
_entity_poly.pdbx_strand_id
1 'polypeptide(L)'
;MNEPALGSAAPPPAWTSSIAVHHADDATADPRAALTRGLRAAHATGLALAEAAEGWILAAEADDLAEAFATLQRDAEEAVHRVEYILAGLRKGARGGTSWIGPAAAPAAAMAATLERVAQETLRLESLAHDLAEYQAARLLRMSAEEYQASARRLAALSSEEAP
;
A
#
# COMPACT_ATOMS: atom_id res chain seq x y z
N MET A 1 -41.54 26.37 -1.24
CA MET A 1 -40.07 26.43 -1.42
C MET A 1 -39.51 25.33 -0.54
N ASN A 2 -39.15 24.20 -1.13
CA ASN A 2 -38.57 23.05 -0.42
C ASN A 2 -37.06 23.08 -0.64
N GLU A 3 -36.29 23.23 0.43
CA GLU A 3 -34.85 22.95 0.44
C GLU A 3 -34.64 21.43 0.48
N PRO A 4 -33.74 20.84 -0.34
CA PRO A 4 -33.36 19.45 -0.17
C PRO A 4 -32.38 19.34 0.99
N ALA A 5 -32.68 18.44 1.92
CA ALA A 5 -31.79 18.04 2.99
C ALA A 5 -30.47 17.53 2.41
N LEU A 6 -29.37 18.19 2.79
CA LEU A 6 -28.02 17.72 2.54
C LEU A 6 -27.90 16.31 3.16
N GLY A 7 -27.76 15.32 2.29
CA GLY A 7 -27.56 13.93 2.68
C GLY A 7 -26.33 13.84 3.58
N SER A 8 -26.56 13.45 4.82
CA SER A 8 -25.51 13.09 5.77
C SER A 8 -24.70 11.95 5.16
N ALA A 9 -23.52 12.28 4.63
CA ALA A 9 -22.54 11.28 4.22
C ALA A 9 -22.09 10.56 5.49
N ALA A 10 -22.51 9.30 5.63
CA ALA A 10 -22.09 8.46 6.75
C ALA A 10 -20.56 8.41 6.78
N PRO A 11 -19.92 8.57 7.95
CA PRO A 11 -18.48 8.49 8.04
C PRO A 11 -18.02 7.09 7.59
N PRO A 12 -17.00 7.00 6.73
CA PRO A 12 -16.48 5.72 6.27
C PRO A 12 -15.88 4.90 7.43
N PRO A 13 -15.91 3.56 7.33
CA PRO A 13 -15.40 2.66 8.37
C PRO A 13 -13.89 2.84 8.58
N ALA A 14 -13.37 2.38 9.72
CA ALA A 14 -11.98 2.55 10.18
C ALA A 14 -11.05 1.42 9.71
N TRP A 15 -9.77 1.76 9.44
CA TRP A 15 -8.73 0.79 9.06
C TRP A 15 -8.37 -0.11 10.24
N THR A 16 -8.62 -1.41 10.09
CA THR A 16 -7.96 -2.44 10.89
C THR A 16 -6.80 -3.02 10.09
N SER A 17 -5.59 -2.89 10.63
CA SER A 17 -4.44 -3.61 10.10
C SER A 17 -4.62 -5.10 10.39
N SER A 18 -4.78 -5.93 9.34
CA SER A 18 -4.87 -7.40 9.47
C SER A 18 -3.49 -8.07 9.46
N ILE A 19 -2.42 -7.29 9.55
CA ILE A 19 -1.02 -7.75 9.44
C ILE A 19 -0.66 -8.75 10.56
N ALA A 20 -1.40 -8.76 11.67
CA ALA A 20 -1.14 -9.63 12.82
C ALA A 20 -1.30 -11.15 12.58
N VAL A 21 -1.89 -11.61 11.47
CA VAL A 21 -2.29 -13.04 11.33
C VAL A 21 -1.28 -13.92 10.59
N HIS A 22 -0.23 -13.38 9.95
CA HIS A 22 0.66 -14.20 9.11
C HIS A 22 2.08 -14.46 9.65
N HIS A 23 2.39 -14.03 10.88
CA HIS A 23 3.77 -14.11 11.38
C HIS A 23 4.15 -15.40 12.12
N ALA A 24 3.19 -16.25 12.50
CA ALA A 24 3.48 -17.36 13.42
C ALA A 24 3.74 -18.74 12.77
N ASP A 25 3.36 -18.97 11.50
CA ASP A 25 3.31 -20.33 10.93
C ASP A 25 4.43 -20.68 9.92
N ASP A 26 5.31 -19.73 9.55
CA ASP A 26 6.12 -19.84 8.31
C ASP A 26 7.54 -20.40 8.49
N ALA A 27 7.93 -20.86 9.69
CA ALA A 27 9.28 -21.42 9.93
C ALA A 27 9.55 -22.76 9.21
N THR A 28 8.53 -23.36 8.59
CA THR A 28 8.61 -24.63 7.85
C THR A 28 8.17 -24.52 6.38
N ALA A 29 7.79 -23.32 5.93
CA ALA A 29 7.24 -23.13 4.59
C ALA A 29 8.34 -22.90 3.54
N ASP A 30 8.14 -23.48 2.36
CA ASP A 30 8.98 -23.24 1.17
C ASP A 30 9.17 -21.72 0.93
N PRO A 31 10.42 -21.20 1.01
CA PRO A 31 10.70 -19.78 0.84
C PRO A 31 10.19 -19.21 -0.50
N ARG A 32 10.17 -20.01 -1.58
CA ARG A 32 9.62 -19.57 -2.87
C ARG A 32 8.09 -19.44 -2.84
N ALA A 33 7.42 -20.34 -2.12
CA ALA A 33 5.99 -20.25 -1.92
C ALA A 33 5.63 -19.02 -1.07
N ALA A 34 6.42 -18.75 -0.01
CA ALA A 34 6.29 -17.54 0.79
C ALA A 34 6.47 -16.27 -0.05
N LEU A 35 7.51 -16.20 -0.89
CA LEU A 35 7.73 -15.07 -1.81
C LEU A 35 6.55 -14.88 -2.75
N THR A 36 6.04 -15.97 -3.34
CA THR A 36 4.88 -15.89 -4.26
C THR A 36 3.62 -15.38 -3.56
N ARG A 37 3.33 -15.85 -2.33
CA ARG A 37 2.20 -15.34 -1.54
C ARG A 37 2.36 -13.86 -1.21
N GLY A 38 3.57 -13.48 -0.78
CA GLY A 38 3.92 -12.11 -0.48
C GLY A 38 3.77 -11.17 -1.66
N LEU A 39 4.27 -11.56 -2.84
CA LEU A 39 4.12 -10.78 -4.08
C LEU A 39 2.64 -10.59 -4.46
N ARG A 40 1.80 -11.61 -4.30
CA ARG A 40 0.36 -11.46 -4.54
C ARG A 40 -0.30 -10.52 -3.54
N ALA A 41 0.12 -10.56 -2.28
CA ALA A 41 -0.36 -9.63 -1.26
C ALA A 41 0.10 -8.19 -1.52
N ALA A 42 1.34 -7.99 -1.99
CA ALA A 42 1.86 -6.70 -2.43
C ALA A 42 1.08 -6.16 -3.62
N HIS A 43 0.78 -7.00 -4.62
CA HIS A 43 -0.07 -6.65 -5.77
C HIS A 43 -1.46 -6.18 -5.32
N ALA A 44 -2.14 -6.98 -4.49
CA ALA A 44 -3.46 -6.62 -3.96
C ALA A 44 -3.41 -5.32 -3.12
N THR A 45 -2.31 -5.06 -2.42
CA THR A 45 -2.09 -3.84 -1.64
C THR A 45 -1.89 -2.62 -2.52
N GLY A 46 -1.08 -2.72 -3.58
CA GLY A 46 -0.90 -1.63 -4.53
C GLY A 46 -2.21 -1.26 -5.23
N LEU A 47 -3.02 -2.25 -5.64
CA LEU A 47 -4.35 -2.00 -6.20
C LEU A 47 -5.27 -1.28 -5.20
N ALA A 48 -5.31 -1.74 -3.95
CA ALA A 48 -6.11 -1.11 -2.90
C ALA A 48 -5.66 0.33 -2.61
N LEU A 49 -4.35 0.61 -2.64
CA LEU A 49 -3.83 1.97 -2.46
C LEU A 49 -4.19 2.88 -3.64
N ALA A 50 -4.03 2.40 -4.88
CA ALA A 50 -4.35 3.18 -6.07
C ALA A 50 -5.85 3.54 -6.13
N GLU A 51 -6.73 2.56 -5.86
CA GLU A 51 -8.18 2.77 -5.83
C GLU A 51 -8.58 3.74 -4.70
N ALA A 52 -8.01 3.58 -3.51
CA ALA A 52 -8.34 4.44 -2.38
C ALA A 52 -7.81 5.88 -2.55
N ALA A 53 -6.66 6.06 -3.20
CA ALA A 53 -6.06 7.36 -3.44
C ALA A 53 -6.95 8.26 -4.30
N GLU A 54 -7.69 7.72 -5.28
CA GLU A 54 -8.66 8.48 -6.07
C GLU A 54 -9.70 9.18 -5.17
N GLY A 55 -10.23 8.45 -4.19
CA GLY A 55 -11.17 9.00 -3.20
C GLY A 55 -10.53 10.07 -2.31
N TRP A 56 -9.26 9.91 -1.95
CA TRP A 56 -8.56 10.88 -1.10
C TRP A 56 -8.18 12.17 -1.84
N ILE A 57 -7.83 12.08 -3.12
CA ILE A 57 -7.58 13.25 -3.96
C ILE A 57 -8.83 14.14 -4.01
N LEU A 58 -10.01 13.54 -4.20
CA LEU A 58 -11.28 14.26 -4.26
C LEU A 58 -11.73 14.81 -2.90
N ALA A 59 -11.31 14.18 -1.80
CA ALA A 59 -11.65 14.58 -0.44
C ALA A 59 -10.63 15.55 0.19
N ALA A 60 -9.49 15.79 -0.44
CA ALA A 60 -8.46 16.67 0.10
C ALA A 60 -8.91 18.14 0.03
N GLU A 61 -8.89 18.81 1.19
CA GLU A 61 -9.25 20.24 1.29
C GLU A 61 -8.08 21.17 0.88
N ALA A 62 -6.85 20.66 0.95
CA ALA A 62 -5.63 21.39 0.58
C ALA A 62 -5.01 20.82 -0.70
N ASP A 63 -4.59 21.70 -1.61
CA ASP A 63 -3.99 21.33 -2.90
C ASP A 63 -2.73 20.48 -2.73
N ASP A 64 -1.88 20.80 -1.74
CA ASP A 64 -0.64 20.05 -1.47
C ASP A 64 -0.91 18.63 -0.99
N LEU A 65 -2.02 18.42 -0.27
CA LEU A 65 -2.46 17.11 0.19
C LEU A 65 -3.06 16.30 -0.97
N ALA A 66 -3.85 16.94 -1.83
CA ALA A 66 -4.36 16.32 -3.06
C ALA A 66 -3.19 15.87 -3.97
N GLU A 67 -2.16 16.70 -4.12
CA GLU A 67 -0.97 16.36 -4.90
C GLU A 67 -0.16 15.21 -4.27
N ALA A 68 -0.07 15.17 -2.94
CA ALA A 68 0.56 14.07 -2.23
C ALA A 68 -0.17 12.74 -2.50
N PHE A 69 -1.52 12.74 -2.46
CA PHE A 69 -2.30 11.55 -2.79
C PHE A 69 -2.20 11.17 -4.28
N ALA A 70 -2.17 12.14 -5.20
CA ALA A 70 -1.95 11.88 -6.63
C ALA A 70 -0.55 11.31 -6.92
N THR A 71 0.45 11.64 -6.10
CA THR A 71 1.77 11.01 -6.16
C THR A 71 1.71 9.57 -5.66
N LEU A 72 1.10 9.36 -4.48
CA LEU A 72 0.91 8.01 -3.92
C LEU A 72 0.17 7.08 -4.89
N GLN A 73 -0.87 7.58 -5.58
CA GLN A 73 -1.61 6.80 -6.57
C GLN A 73 -0.69 6.28 -7.68
N ARG A 74 0.10 7.17 -8.28
CA ARG A 74 1.06 6.82 -9.35
C ARG A 74 2.11 5.83 -8.86
N ASP A 75 2.65 6.04 -7.67
CA ASP A 75 3.64 5.15 -7.07
C ASP A 75 3.05 3.76 -6.80
N ALA A 76 1.80 3.69 -6.33
CA ALA A 76 1.09 2.43 -6.10
C ALA A 76 0.81 1.68 -7.41
N GLU A 77 0.38 2.36 -8.47
CA GLU A 77 0.17 1.79 -9.81
C GLU A 77 1.48 1.24 -10.40
N GLU A 78 2.57 1.99 -10.26
CA GLU A 78 3.88 1.55 -10.72
C GLU A 78 4.40 0.36 -9.90
N ALA A 79 4.19 0.35 -8.58
CA ALA A 79 4.50 -0.80 -7.74
C ALA A 79 3.71 -2.06 -8.16
N VAL A 80 2.43 -1.91 -8.55
CA VAL A 80 1.62 -3.00 -9.12
C VAL A 80 2.29 -3.55 -10.38
N HIS A 81 2.68 -2.71 -11.34
CA HIS A 81 3.34 -3.14 -12.57
C HIS A 81 4.67 -3.86 -12.30
N ARG A 82 5.47 -3.37 -11.34
CA ARG A 82 6.72 -4.03 -10.94
C ARG A 82 6.47 -5.40 -10.34
N VAL A 83 5.46 -5.55 -9.48
CA VAL A 83 5.10 -6.84 -8.90
C VAL A 83 4.60 -7.82 -9.97
N GLU A 84 3.80 -7.35 -10.92
CA GLU A 84 3.36 -8.17 -12.06
C GLU A 84 4.53 -8.63 -12.91
N TYR A 85 5.49 -7.75 -13.19
CA TYR A 85 6.72 -8.08 -13.90
C TYR A 85 7.53 -9.17 -13.17
N ILE A 86 7.69 -9.04 -11.84
CA ILE A 86 8.37 -10.05 -11.02
C ILE A 86 7.65 -11.39 -11.10
N LEU A 87 6.33 -11.40 -10.90
CA LEU A 87 5.52 -12.62 -10.95
C LEU A 87 5.59 -13.30 -12.32
N ALA A 88 5.56 -12.53 -13.41
CA ALA A 88 5.72 -13.04 -14.76
C ALA A 88 7.10 -13.71 -14.94
N GLY A 89 8.17 -13.10 -14.43
CA GLY A 89 9.51 -13.69 -14.42
C GLY A 89 9.57 -15.04 -13.67
N LEU A 90 8.82 -15.16 -12.58
CA LEU A 90 8.68 -16.40 -11.79
C LEU A 90 7.67 -17.41 -12.39
N ARG A 91 7.08 -17.11 -13.55
CA ARG A 91 5.99 -17.89 -14.18
C ARG A 91 4.78 -18.09 -13.25
N LYS A 92 4.45 -17.07 -12.47
CA LYS A 92 3.30 -17.01 -11.58
C LYS A 92 2.34 -15.91 -12.02
N GLY A 93 1.08 -16.00 -11.57
CA GLY A 93 0.09 -14.94 -11.73
C GLY A 93 -0.18 -14.20 -10.42
N ALA A 94 -0.66 -12.96 -10.54
CA ALA A 94 -0.96 -12.04 -9.43
C ALA A 94 -2.26 -12.34 -8.67
N ARG A 95 -3.13 -13.21 -9.19
CA ARG A 95 -4.41 -13.55 -8.57
C ARG A 95 -4.26 -14.27 -7.23
N GLY A 96 -5.21 -14.03 -6.33
CA GLY A 96 -5.38 -14.77 -5.08
C GLY A 96 -4.53 -14.27 -3.92
N GLY A 97 -4.03 -13.04 -3.98
CA GLY A 97 -3.40 -12.36 -2.85
C GLY A 97 -4.44 -11.68 -1.97
N THR A 98 -4.19 -11.67 -0.66
CA THR A 98 -4.93 -10.84 0.30
C THR A 98 -4.09 -9.60 0.58
N SER A 99 -4.67 -8.41 0.45
CA SER A 99 -3.96 -7.17 0.77
C SER A 99 -3.52 -7.15 2.24
N TRP A 100 -2.39 -6.51 2.52
CA TRP A 100 -1.90 -6.26 3.87
C TRP A 100 -2.73 -5.20 4.60
N ILE A 101 -3.47 -4.41 3.85
CA ILE A 101 -4.29 -3.31 4.34
C ILE A 101 -5.77 -3.61 4.10
N GLY A 102 -6.62 -3.10 4.99
CA GLY A 102 -8.07 -3.22 4.88
C GLY A 102 -8.69 -2.02 4.18
N PRO A 103 -9.90 -2.17 3.60
CA PRO A 103 -10.63 -1.07 3.00
C PRO A 103 -11.19 -0.15 4.09
N ALA A 104 -10.82 1.13 4.07
CA ALA A 104 -11.43 2.18 4.88
C ALA A 104 -10.91 3.57 4.45
N ALA A 105 -11.39 4.65 5.04
CA ALA A 105 -10.72 5.96 4.94
C ALA A 105 -9.93 6.21 6.22
N ALA A 106 -8.71 6.74 6.12
CA ALA A 106 -7.92 7.12 7.28
C ALA A 106 -7.47 8.59 7.15
N PRO A 107 -7.41 9.34 8.26
CA PRO A 107 -6.77 10.65 8.25
C PRO A 107 -5.31 10.54 7.79
N ALA A 108 -4.75 11.60 7.19
CA ALA A 108 -3.43 11.58 6.55
C ALA A 108 -2.31 11.01 7.44
N ALA A 109 -2.32 11.29 8.75
CA ALA A 109 -1.36 10.72 9.70
C ALA A 109 -1.49 9.19 9.85
N ALA A 110 -2.71 8.65 9.86
CA ALA A 110 -2.95 7.21 9.89
C ALA A 110 -2.60 6.54 8.55
N MET A 111 -2.68 7.30 7.44
CA MET A 111 -2.20 6.87 6.13
C MET A 111 -0.68 6.73 6.12
N ALA A 112 0.04 7.75 6.60
CA ALA A 112 1.50 7.73 6.71
C ALA A 112 2.00 6.52 7.50
N ALA A 113 1.42 6.26 8.67
CA ALA A 113 1.75 5.09 9.48
C ALA A 113 1.46 3.76 8.76
N THR A 114 0.45 3.73 7.89
CA THR A 114 0.13 2.53 7.13
C THR A 114 1.07 2.32 5.95
N LEU A 115 1.45 3.38 5.23
CA LEU A 115 2.45 3.32 4.17
C LEU A 115 3.81 2.87 4.69
N GLU A 116 4.22 3.31 5.88
CA GLU A 116 5.44 2.80 6.53
C GLU A 116 5.37 1.27 6.76
N ARG A 117 4.21 0.74 7.18
CA ARG A 117 4.03 -0.71 7.33
C ARG A 117 4.08 -1.43 5.99
N VAL A 118 3.46 -0.89 4.94
CA VAL A 118 3.52 -1.44 3.58
C VAL A 118 4.96 -1.45 3.07
N ALA A 119 5.73 -0.40 3.32
CA ALA A 119 7.14 -0.35 2.97
C ALA A 119 7.95 -1.42 3.71
N GLN A 120 7.71 -1.61 5.00
CA GLN A 120 8.39 -2.64 5.81
C GLN A 120 8.09 -4.05 5.29
N GLU A 121 6.83 -4.37 4.97
CA GLU A 121 6.48 -5.66 4.37
C GLU A 121 7.10 -5.83 2.97
N THR A 122 7.18 -4.76 2.20
CA THR A 122 7.86 -4.78 0.89
C THR A 122 9.36 -5.04 1.02
N LEU A 123 10.03 -4.44 2.02
CA LEU A 123 11.45 -4.73 2.33
C LEU A 123 11.65 -6.15 2.84
N ARG A 124 10.70 -6.73 3.57
CA ARG A 124 10.73 -8.15 3.92
C ARG A 124 10.71 -9.03 2.67
N LEU A 125 9.85 -8.73 1.70
CA LEU A 125 9.84 -9.44 0.41
C LEU A 125 11.14 -9.25 -0.36
N GLU A 126 11.72 -8.05 -0.28
CA GLU A 126 13.02 -7.76 -0.89
C GLU A 126 14.12 -8.67 -0.33
N SER A 127 14.24 -8.77 1.00
CA SER A 127 15.18 -9.67 1.66
C SER A 127 14.95 -11.12 1.23
N LEU A 128 13.69 -11.57 1.20
CA LEU A 128 13.36 -12.94 0.79
C LEU A 128 13.72 -13.21 -0.68
N ALA A 129 13.46 -12.26 -1.58
CA ALA A 129 13.87 -12.35 -2.98
C ALA A 129 15.39 -12.38 -3.12
N HIS A 130 16.10 -11.57 -2.34
CA HIS A 130 17.56 -11.55 -2.31
C HIS A 130 18.14 -12.90 -1.85
N ASP A 131 17.61 -13.47 -0.77
CA ASP A 131 18.03 -14.77 -0.23
C ASP A 131 17.79 -15.92 -1.23
N LEU A 132 16.80 -15.77 -2.10
CA LEU A 132 16.49 -16.69 -3.20
C LEU A 132 17.29 -16.42 -4.48
N ALA A 133 18.23 -15.47 -4.46
CA ALA A 133 19.02 -14.99 -5.59
C ALA A 133 18.19 -14.36 -6.74
N GLU A 134 16.96 -13.92 -6.46
CA GLU A 134 16.08 -13.20 -7.38
C GLU A 134 16.42 -11.69 -7.36
N TYR A 135 17.66 -11.32 -7.69
CA TYR A 135 18.19 -9.97 -7.45
C TYR A 135 17.43 -8.86 -8.18
N GLN A 136 16.92 -9.12 -9.38
CA GLN A 136 16.12 -8.15 -10.10
C GLN A 136 14.79 -7.88 -9.38
N ALA A 137 14.16 -8.93 -8.83
CA ALA A 137 12.95 -8.78 -8.03
C ALA A 137 13.23 -8.00 -6.75
N ALA A 138 14.32 -8.34 -6.05
CA ALA A 138 14.75 -7.61 -4.86
C ALA A 138 14.92 -6.11 -5.13
N ARG A 139 15.61 -5.75 -6.23
CA ARG A 139 15.80 -4.34 -6.60
C ARG A 139 14.48 -3.60 -6.85
N LEU A 140 13.55 -4.21 -7.59
CA LEU A 140 12.25 -3.61 -7.90
C LEU A 140 11.37 -3.44 -6.64
N LEU A 141 11.43 -4.41 -5.71
CA LEU A 141 10.75 -4.32 -4.42
C LEU A 141 11.34 -3.20 -3.56
N ARG A 142 12.66 -3.04 -3.54
CA ARG A 142 13.32 -1.94 -2.84
C ARG A 142 12.87 -0.56 -3.33
N MET A 143 12.84 -0.36 -4.63
CA MET A 143 12.37 0.90 -5.23
C MET A 143 10.94 1.23 -4.78
N SER A 144 10.05 0.23 -4.81
CA SER A 144 8.66 0.41 -4.38
C SER A 144 8.55 0.73 -2.87
N ALA A 145 9.39 0.10 -2.04
CA ALA A 145 9.43 0.40 -0.60
C ALA A 145 9.91 1.84 -0.32
N GLU A 146 10.95 2.30 -1.03
CA GLU A 146 11.49 3.66 -0.90
C GLU A 146 10.45 4.72 -1.29
N GLU A 147 9.68 4.47 -2.34
CA GLU A 147 8.57 5.33 -2.78
C GLU A 147 7.45 5.39 -1.74
N TYR A 148 7.05 4.24 -1.16
CA TYR A 148 6.06 4.23 -0.08
C TYR A 148 6.54 5.00 1.17
N GLN A 149 7.82 4.88 1.53
CA GLN A 149 8.39 5.67 2.63
C GLN A 149 8.46 7.17 2.30
N ALA A 150 8.78 7.53 1.06
CA ALA A 150 8.78 8.92 0.63
C ALA A 150 7.37 9.54 0.71
N SER A 151 6.37 8.80 0.23
CA SER A 151 4.96 9.18 0.34
C SER A 151 4.50 9.26 1.81
N ALA A 152 4.90 8.31 2.66
CA ALA A 152 4.59 8.34 4.08
C ALA A 152 5.15 9.60 4.77
N ARG A 153 6.42 9.94 4.51
CA ARG A 153 7.06 11.15 5.06
C ARG A 153 6.36 12.42 4.58
N ARG A 154 5.98 12.50 3.30
CA ARG A 154 5.25 13.64 2.73
C ARG A 154 3.90 13.84 3.44
N LEU A 155 3.12 12.77 3.59
CA LEU A 155 1.83 12.84 4.28
C LEU A 155 1.97 13.19 5.77
N ALA A 156 2.99 12.65 6.45
CA ALA A 156 3.26 12.97 7.85
C ALA A 156 3.61 14.46 8.05
N ALA A 157 4.42 15.03 7.16
CA ALA A 157 4.78 16.45 7.21
C ALA A 157 3.55 17.35 7.06
N LEU A 158 2.72 17.11 6.04
CA LEU A 158 1.49 17.86 5.80
C LEU A 158 0.51 17.75 6.98
N SER A 159 0.38 16.56 7.57
CA SER A 159 -0.48 16.37 8.75
C SER A 159 0.02 17.04 10.04
N SER A 160 1.31 17.38 10.10
CA SER A 160 1.90 18.08 11.26
C SER A 160 1.72 19.59 11.16
N GLU A 161 1.59 20.13 9.94
CA GLU A 161 1.33 21.55 9.68
C GLU A 161 -0.13 21.94 9.96
N GLU A 162 -1.04 20.97 9.95
CA GLU A 162 -2.46 21.16 10.28
C GLU A 162 -2.77 21.09 11.80
N ALA A 163 -1.78 20.78 12.65
CA ALA A 163 -1.97 20.73 14.10
C ALA A 163 -1.85 22.15 14.74
N PRO A 164 -2.90 22.67 15.41
CA PRO A 164 -2.92 24.02 16.00
C PRO A 164 -2.03 24.18 17.26
#